data_AF-A0A7J7DPN7-F1
#
_entry.id   AF-A0A7J7DPN7-F1
#
_cell.length_a   1.000
_cell.length_b   1.000
_cell.length_c   1.000
_cell.angle_alpha   90.00
_cell.angle_beta   90.00
_cell.angle_gamma   90.00
#
_symmetry.space_group_name_H-M   'P 1'
#
loop_
_entity.id
_entity.type
_entity.pdbx_description
1 polymer ?
#
loop_
_entity_poly.entity_id
_entity_poly.type
_entity_poly.pdbx_seq_one_letter_code
_entity_poly.pdbx_strand_id
1 'polypeptide(L)'
;MALSTVSRLHLSTLTRSPSPLYSNYNILHKLKLTTGPLPAIFFRPKSTLSAAEPIPVSEAPEPAPLEISLEKLFVPPETDVSLDDPNLRTRILKGSNIVLSKYARDAHVEQAEFVKSSVRTEDCPSDGSPEFALVGRSNVGKSSLLNSLVRRKKLALTSKKPGKTQCINHFRINDNWYLVDLPGYGFAAAPRELRTDWNQFTKDYFLNRSTLVSVFLLVDASIPAKQIDLEYASWLGQNQIPMTLIFTKCDKRKKKKNGGRRPEENVSDFQELIRGFFQTTPPYIMTSSVTHQGRDEILLHIAQLRNYWLKH
;
A
#
# COMPACT_ATOMS: atom_id res chain seq x y z
N MET A 1 25.15 -56.85 -17.81
CA MET A 1 23.79 -56.85 -17.23
C MET A 1 23.92 -56.76 -15.72
N ALA A 2 23.14 -55.85 -15.09
CA ALA A 2 22.81 -55.81 -13.64
C ALA A 2 24.01 -55.66 -12.66
N LEU A 3 23.99 -54.92 -11.56
CA LEU A 3 23.05 -54.07 -10.82
C LEU A 3 23.97 -53.23 -9.90
N SER A 4 23.75 -51.92 -9.76
CA SER A 4 24.27 -51.21 -8.58
C SER A 4 23.20 -50.27 -8.02
N THR A 5 22.71 -50.69 -6.87
CA THR A 5 21.88 -49.95 -5.93
C THR A 5 22.74 -48.86 -5.30
N VAL A 6 22.38 -47.59 -5.49
CA VAL A 6 22.82 -46.51 -4.60
C VAL A 6 21.61 -45.64 -4.27
N SER A 7 21.17 -45.77 -3.02
CA SER A 7 20.15 -44.94 -2.38
C SER A 7 20.55 -43.46 -2.48
N ARG A 8 19.71 -42.64 -3.13
CA ARG A 8 19.85 -41.18 -3.11
C ARG A 8 19.50 -40.67 -1.71
N LEU A 9 20.51 -40.28 -0.96
CA LEU A 9 20.37 -39.47 0.24
C LEU A 9 19.73 -38.13 -0.14
N HIS A 10 18.59 -37.86 0.47
CA HIS A 10 17.86 -36.61 0.45
C HIS A 10 18.73 -35.54 1.14
N LEU A 11 19.36 -34.65 0.37
CA LEU A 11 19.96 -33.44 0.93
C LEU A 11 18.88 -32.36 0.98
N SER A 12 18.10 -32.37 2.06
CA SER A 12 17.25 -31.24 2.42
C SER A 12 18.14 -30.05 2.75
N THR A 13 18.38 -29.17 1.78
CA THR A 13 18.87 -27.84 2.06
C THR A 13 17.79 -27.14 2.87
N LEU A 14 18.06 -26.97 4.17
CA LEU A 14 17.29 -26.12 5.06
C LEU A 14 17.31 -24.71 4.49
N THR A 15 16.28 -24.37 3.69
CA THR A 15 15.97 -23.00 3.33
C THR A 15 15.59 -22.30 4.61
N ARG A 16 16.54 -21.54 5.16
CA ARG A 16 16.30 -20.62 6.26
C ARG A 16 15.28 -19.61 5.75
N SER A 17 14.02 -19.74 6.19
CA SER A 17 13.00 -18.72 5.96
C SER A 17 13.50 -17.41 6.57
N PRO A 18 13.55 -16.30 5.81
CA PRO A 18 13.94 -15.02 6.37
C PRO A 18 13.02 -14.67 7.54
N SER A 19 13.60 -14.12 8.61
CA SER A 19 12.84 -13.69 9.79
C SER A 19 11.82 -12.64 9.35
N PRO A 20 10.54 -12.71 9.76
CA PRO A 20 9.52 -11.87 9.14
C PRO A 20 9.83 -10.39 9.40
N LEU A 21 10.09 -9.64 8.33
CA LEU A 21 10.05 -8.16 8.24
C LEU A 21 8.84 -7.55 8.98
N TYR A 22 7.79 -8.36 9.13
CA TYR A 22 6.46 -8.07 9.64
C TYR A 22 6.12 -8.96 10.88
N SER A 23 7.10 -9.39 11.69
CA SER A 23 6.87 -10.30 12.84
C SER A 23 5.79 -9.85 13.86
N ASN A 24 5.37 -8.59 13.81
CA ASN A 24 4.37 -8.01 14.71
C ASN A 24 2.98 -7.83 14.08
N TYR A 25 2.76 -8.29 12.84
CA TYR A 25 1.41 -8.32 12.24
C TYR A 25 0.69 -9.61 12.65
N ASN A 26 0.60 -9.81 13.95
CA ASN A 26 -0.31 -10.81 14.47
C ASN A 26 -1.75 -10.34 14.12
N ILE A 27 -2.62 -11.25 13.71
CA ILE A 27 -4.03 -10.97 13.38
C ILE A 27 -4.87 -11.27 14.62
N LEU A 28 -5.94 -10.52 14.86
CA LEU A 28 -6.96 -10.94 15.83
C LEU A 28 -7.70 -12.18 15.28
N HIS A 29 -7.35 -13.38 15.77
CA HIS A 29 -8.16 -14.57 15.54
C HIS A 29 -9.41 -14.53 16.43
N LYS A 30 -10.52 -14.04 15.86
CA LYS A 30 -11.94 -14.40 16.09
C LYS A 30 -12.80 -13.15 16.06
N LEU A 31 -13.80 -13.15 15.18
CA LEU A 31 -15.21 -12.95 15.54
C LEU A 31 -16.06 -13.55 14.41
N LYS A 32 -16.83 -14.60 14.75
CA LYS A 32 -17.92 -15.08 13.89
C LYS A 32 -18.87 -13.90 13.66
N LEU A 33 -19.07 -13.51 12.41
CA LEU A 33 -20.10 -12.57 12.01
C LEU A 33 -21.48 -13.14 12.39
N THR A 34 -22.01 -12.72 13.53
CA THR A 34 -23.45 -12.83 13.79
C THR A 34 -24.13 -11.66 13.10
N THR A 35 -24.92 -11.97 12.09
CA THR A 35 -25.76 -11.04 11.33
C THR A 35 -26.77 -10.33 12.25
N GLY A 36 -26.64 -9.02 12.41
CA GLY A 36 -27.65 -8.17 13.04
C GLY A 36 -27.66 -6.79 12.36
N PRO A 37 -28.83 -6.19 12.09
CA PRO A 37 -28.92 -4.94 11.34
C PRO A 37 -28.47 -3.74 12.19
N LEU A 38 -27.74 -2.82 11.56
CA LEU A 38 -27.35 -1.52 12.15
C LEU A 38 -28.58 -0.61 12.33
N PRO A 39 -28.68 0.18 13.41
CA PRO A 39 -29.81 1.06 13.65
C PRO A 39 -29.76 2.31 12.76
N ALA A 40 -30.92 2.66 12.18
CA ALA A 40 -31.13 3.88 11.41
C ALA A 40 -31.34 5.08 12.34
N ILE A 41 -30.50 6.11 12.23
CA ILE A 41 -30.69 7.40 12.92
C ILE A 41 -31.34 8.38 11.95
N PHE A 42 -32.62 8.68 12.17
CA PHE A 42 -33.37 9.74 11.50
C PHE A 42 -33.10 11.09 12.18
N PHE A 43 -32.69 12.11 11.43
CA PHE A 43 -32.77 13.51 11.87
C PHE A 43 -33.85 14.25 11.05
N ARG A 44 -34.87 14.76 11.74
CA ARG A 44 -35.85 15.73 11.21
C ARG A 44 -35.24 17.15 11.27
N PRO A 45 -35.45 18.01 10.26
CA PRO A 45 -35.15 19.43 10.40
C PRO A 45 -36.35 20.17 11.01
N LYS A 46 -36.09 21.05 11.99
CA LYS A 46 -37.02 22.14 12.35
C LYS A 46 -36.45 23.46 11.82
N SER A 47 -37.29 24.16 11.08
CA SER A 47 -37.11 25.51 10.57
C SER A 47 -37.51 26.55 11.61
N THR A 48 -36.72 27.61 11.76
CA THR A 48 -37.20 28.96 12.15
C THR A 48 -36.20 29.99 11.63
N LEU A 49 -36.72 30.96 10.88
CA LEU A 49 -36.02 32.15 10.38
C LEU A 49 -35.83 33.17 11.51
N SER A 50 -34.64 33.76 11.63
CA SER A 50 -34.45 35.11 12.19
C SER A 50 -33.17 35.73 11.64
N ALA A 51 -33.22 37.03 11.35
CA ALA A 51 -32.18 37.83 10.72
C ALA A 51 -30.98 38.05 11.68
N ALA A 52 -29.76 38.07 11.14
CA ALA A 52 -28.54 38.39 11.88
C ALA A 52 -27.64 39.33 11.08
N GLU A 53 -27.16 40.36 11.78
CA GLU A 53 -26.21 41.41 11.36
C GLU A 53 -24.83 40.86 10.95
N PRO A 54 -24.01 41.62 10.20
CA PRO A 54 -22.74 41.12 9.65
C PRO A 54 -21.68 40.89 10.74
N ILE A 55 -21.18 39.64 10.79
CA ILE A 55 -20.08 39.19 11.66
C ILE A 55 -18.73 39.61 11.03
N PRO A 56 -17.74 40.10 11.82
CA PRO A 56 -16.42 40.43 11.30
C PRO A 56 -15.66 39.17 10.86
N VAL A 57 -14.93 39.29 9.76
CA VAL A 57 -14.09 38.22 9.19
C VAL A 57 -12.96 37.90 10.18
N SER A 58 -13.12 36.84 10.99
CA SER A 58 -12.01 36.26 11.74
C SER A 58 -11.20 35.36 10.81
N GLU A 59 -9.89 35.58 10.78
CA GLU A 59 -8.92 34.71 10.10
C GLU A 59 -9.18 33.24 10.44
N ALA A 60 -9.20 32.39 9.40
CA ALA A 60 -9.40 30.96 9.57
C ALA A 60 -8.22 30.40 10.40
N PRO A 61 -8.47 29.61 11.45
CA PRO A 61 -7.39 29.00 12.20
C PRO A 61 -6.60 28.07 11.28
N GLU A 62 -5.27 28.21 11.30
CA GLU A 62 -4.36 27.23 10.72
C GLU A 62 -4.75 25.82 11.21
N PRO A 63 -4.73 24.79 10.33
CA PRO A 63 -5.11 23.46 10.75
C PRO A 63 -4.11 22.96 11.81
N ALA A 64 -4.63 22.66 13.00
CA ALA A 64 -3.84 22.08 14.09
C ALA A 64 -3.07 20.84 13.60
N PRO A 65 -1.77 20.71 13.93
CA PRO A 65 -0.98 19.56 13.50
C PRO A 65 -1.54 18.29 14.15
N LEU A 66 -1.82 17.28 13.33
CA LEU A 66 -2.25 15.96 13.79
C LEU A 66 -1.11 15.34 14.62
N GLU A 67 -1.26 15.31 15.95
CA GLU A 67 -0.37 14.55 16.82
C GLU A 67 -0.65 13.06 16.64
N ILE A 68 0.22 12.37 15.88
CA ILE A 68 0.15 10.92 15.71
C ILE A 68 0.68 10.26 16.99
N SER A 69 -0.18 9.55 17.72
CA SER A 69 0.23 8.75 18.90
C SER A 69 1.20 7.64 18.50
N LEU A 70 2.14 7.27 19.38
CA LEU A 70 3.14 6.22 19.08
C LEU A 70 2.54 4.90 18.62
N GLU A 71 1.40 4.50 19.17
CA GLU A 71 0.69 3.26 18.80
C GLU A 71 0.22 3.25 17.33
N LYS A 72 0.12 4.42 16.71
CA LYS A 72 -0.24 4.59 15.31
C LYS A 72 0.97 4.67 14.38
N LEU A 73 2.19 4.74 14.93
CA LEU A 73 3.42 4.75 14.14
C LEU A 73 3.81 3.33 13.71
N PHE A 74 4.22 3.23 12.45
CA PHE A 74 4.95 2.09 11.96
C PHE A 74 6.44 2.29 12.26
N VAL A 75 6.95 1.43 13.13
CA VAL A 75 8.37 1.40 13.52
C VAL A 75 9.01 0.21 12.82
N PRO A 76 9.93 0.42 11.87
CA PRO A 76 10.64 -0.68 11.22
C PRO A 76 11.43 -1.52 12.24
N PRO A 77 11.70 -2.80 11.95
CA PRO A 77 12.50 -3.64 12.83
C PRO A 77 13.89 -3.03 13.16
N GLU A 78 14.39 -3.33 14.35
CA GLU A 78 15.66 -2.78 14.88
C GLU A 78 15.75 -1.25 14.85
N THR A 79 14.63 -0.56 15.06
CA THR A 79 14.57 0.90 15.19
C THR A 79 14.23 1.27 16.62
N ASP A 80 15.15 1.96 17.30
CA ASP A 80 14.93 2.46 18.65
C ASP A 80 14.06 3.73 18.60
N VAL A 81 12.94 3.69 19.32
CA VAL A 81 11.99 4.78 19.47
C VAL A 81 11.73 4.98 20.95
N SER A 82 12.12 6.14 21.48
CA SER A 82 11.78 6.57 22.84
C SER A 82 10.79 7.74 22.77
N LEU A 83 9.82 7.77 23.69
CA LEU A 83 8.89 8.91 23.86
C LEU A 83 9.63 10.21 24.16
N ASP A 84 10.78 10.10 24.82
CA ASP A 84 11.60 11.23 25.25
C ASP A 84 12.61 11.67 24.19
N ASP A 85 12.63 11.04 23.01
CA ASP A 85 13.54 11.42 21.92
C ASP A 85 13.03 12.72 21.26
N PRO A 86 13.71 13.87 21.47
CA PRO A 86 13.30 15.14 20.89
C PRO A 86 13.34 15.13 19.36
N ASN A 87 14.08 14.20 18.76
CA ASN A 87 14.25 14.07 17.32
C ASN A 87 13.26 13.07 16.68
N LEU A 88 12.39 12.40 17.45
CA LEU A 88 11.47 11.41 16.87
C LEU A 88 10.60 12.03 15.76
N ARG A 89 10.14 13.26 15.96
CA ARG A 89 9.32 13.99 14.96
C ARG A 89 10.05 14.21 13.64
N THR A 90 11.36 14.47 13.67
CA THR A 90 12.15 14.68 12.44
C THR A 90 12.48 13.37 11.73
N ARG A 91 12.39 12.24 12.43
CA ARG A 91 12.54 10.89 11.86
C ARG A 91 11.26 10.35 11.23
N ILE A 92 10.09 10.95 11.43
CA ILE A 92 8.85 10.49 10.79
C ILE A 92 8.80 11.02 9.35
N LEU A 93 8.58 10.11 8.39
CA LEU A 93 8.42 10.47 6.99
C LEU A 93 7.18 11.37 6.82
N LYS A 94 7.31 12.46 6.05
CA LYS A 94 6.24 13.46 5.88
C LYS A 94 4.99 12.84 5.25
N GLY A 95 3.81 13.16 5.77
CA GLY A 95 2.54 12.64 5.25
C GLY A 95 2.40 11.12 5.40
N SER A 96 3.02 10.53 6.42
CA SER A 96 3.03 9.09 6.70
C SER A 96 2.93 8.84 8.20
N ASN A 97 2.87 7.57 8.59
CA ASN A 97 3.14 7.12 9.97
C ASN A 97 4.45 6.35 10.11
N ILE A 98 5.39 6.47 9.17
CA ILE A 98 6.59 5.61 9.10
C ILE A 98 7.77 6.33 9.75
N VAL A 99 8.43 5.64 10.68
CA VAL A 99 9.68 6.12 11.29
C VAL A 99 10.88 5.71 10.43
N LEU A 100 11.83 6.62 10.27
CA LEU A 100 13.11 6.37 9.62
C LEU A 100 14.00 5.48 10.48
N SER A 101 14.57 4.44 9.85
CA SER A 101 15.52 3.54 10.50
C SER A 101 16.93 3.67 9.89
N LYS A 102 17.91 3.00 10.53
CA LYS A 102 19.28 2.89 10.00
C LYS A 102 19.36 2.22 8.61
N TYR A 103 18.28 1.57 8.16
CA TYR A 103 18.19 0.92 6.86
C TYR A 103 17.80 1.89 5.73
N ALA A 104 17.49 3.15 6.02
CA ALA A 104 17.01 4.15 5.05
C ALA A 104 18.10 4.75 4.14
N ARG A 105 18.96 3.91 3.57
CA ARG A 105 20.08 4.31 2.69
C ARG A 105 19.91 3.81 1.26
N ASP A 106 20.53 4.50 0.31
CA ASP A 106 20.53 4.12 -1.11
C ASP A 106 19.12 4.08 -1.72
N ALA A 107 18.34 5.14 -1.46
CA ALA A 107 16.97 5.32 -1.92
C ALA A 107 16.86 5.96 -3.32
N HIS A 108 17.97 6.35 -3.94
CA HIS A 108 17.97 7.02 -5.24
C HIS A 108 17.64 6.04 -6.38
N VAL A 109 17.05 6.55 -7.46
CA VAL A 109 16.76 5.78 -8.69
C VAL A 109 17.57 6.38 -9.82
N GLU A 110 18.54 5.64 -10.33
CA GLU A 110 19.40 6.03 -11.45
C GLU A 110 18.89 5.44 -12.77
N GLN A 111 18.49 4.16 -12.72
CA GLN A 111 18.02 3.41 -13.87
C GLN A 111 16.75 2.61 -13.55
N ALA A 112 15.89 2.48 -14.56
CA ALA A 112 14.60 1.81 -14.43
C ALA A 112 14.15 1.21 -15.77
N GLU A 113 14.19 -0.10 -15.91
CA GLU A 113 13.99 -0.79 -17.19
C GLU A 113 12.79 -1.73 -17.13
N PHE A 114 12.00 -1.76 -18.20
CA PHE A 114 10.97 -2.79 -18.34
C PHE A 114 11.63 -4.10 -18.75
N VAL A 115 11.40 -5.16 -17.97
CA VAL A 115 12.01 -6.47 -18.21
C VAL A 115 11.06 -7.41 -18.94
N LYS A 116 9.88 -7.65 -18.37
CA LYS A 116 8.92 -8.62 -18.93
C LYS A 116 7.50 -8.39 -18.41
N SER A 117 6.53 -8.79 -19.24
CA SER A 117 5.14 -9.01 -18.86
C SER A 117 4.85 -10.51 -18.76
N SER A 118 4.35 -10.95 -17.62
CA SER A 118 4.06 -12.36 -17.36
C SER A 118 2.57 -12.56 -17.04
N VAL A 119 1.99 -13.64 -17.55
CA VAL A 119 0.58 -14.00 -17.27
C VAL A 119 0.51 -14.93 -16.05
N ARG A 120 1.55 -15.74 -15.83
CA ARG A 120 1.66 -16.65 -14.68
C ARG A 120 2.85 -16.29 -13.80
N THR A 121 2.74 -16.59 -12.50
CA THR A 121 3.80 -16.35 -11.50
C THR A 121 5.10 -17.07 -11.87
N GLU A 122 4.99 -18.29 -12.39
CA GLU A 122 6.11 -19.12 -12.87
C GLU A 122 6.88 -18.50 -14.04
N ASP A 123 6.27 -17.62 -14.83
CA ASP A 123 6.93 -16.91 -15.94
C ASP A 123 7.66 -15.62 -15.49
N CYS A 124 7.55 -15.24 -14.22
CA CYS A 124 8.17 -14.03 -13.69
C CYS A 124 9.70 -14.22 -13.55
N PRO A 125 10.50 -13.13 -13.60
CA PRO A 125 11.95 -13.21 -13.37
C PRO A 125 12.27 -13.99 -12.08
N SER A 126 13.32 -14.78 -12.04
CA SER A 126 13.63 -15.65 -10.89
C SER A 126 15.06 -15.50 -10.40
N ASP A 127 15.64 -14.31 -10.58
CA ASP A 127 17.01 -13.98 -10.19
C ASP A 127 17.20 -13.75 -8.68
N GLY A 128 16.12 -13.85 -7.89
CA GLY A 128 16.15 -13.70 -6.44
C GLY A 128 16.14 -12.25 -5.94
N SER A 129 15.99 -11.27 -6.83
CA SER A 129 16.00 -9.86 -6.44
C SER A 129 14.74 -9.46 -5.65
N PRO A 130 14.84 -8.54 -4.67
CA PRO A 130 13.69 -8.06 -3.89
C PRO A 130 12.60 -7.40 -4.76
N GLU A 131 11.32 -7.62 -4.43
CA GLU A 131 10.18 -7.13 -5.23
C GLU A 131 9.21 -6.29 -4.40
N PHE A 132 8.77 -5.17 -4.99
CA PHE A 132 7.74 -4.30 -4.44
C PHE A 132 6.57 -4.22 -5.41
N ALA A 133 5.44 -4.83 -5.03
CA ALA A 133 4.31 -4.99 -5.92
C ALA A 133 3.29 -3.86 -5.77
N LEU A 134 2.99 -3.14 -6.85
CA LEU A 134 1.94 -2.13 -6.89
C LEU A 134 0.61 -2.78 -7.28
N VAL A 135 -0.41 -2.62 -6.45
CA VAL A 135 -1.78 -3.06 -6.74
C VAL A 135 -2.77 -2.00 -6.28
N GLY A 136 -3.94 -1.95 -6.89
CA GLY A 136 -4.98 -1.01 -6.51
C GLY A 136 -6.11 -1.02 -7.53
N ARG A 137 -7.23 -0.37 -7.20
CA ARG A 137 -8.36 -0.31 -8.12
C ARG A 137 -7.96 0.31 -9.46
N SER A 138 -8.61 -0.15 -10.53
CA SER A 138 -8.55 0.53 -11.84
C SER A 138 -8.69 2.06 -11.73
N ASN A 139 -7.79 2.80 -12.39
CA ASN A 139 -7.69 4.28 -12.36
C ASN A 139 -7.38 4.92 -11.00
N VAL A 140 -6.88 4.17 -10.01
CA VAL A 140 -6.40 4.73 -8.74
C VAL A 140 -5.16 5.62 -8.92
N GLY A 141 -4.35 5.39 -9.96
CA GLY A 141 -3.13 6.16 -10.22
C GLY A 141 -1.84 5.34 -10.23
N LYS A 142 -1.93 4.00 -10.21
CA LYS A 142 -0.80 3.06 -10.18
C LYS A 142 0.32 3.36 -11.18
N SER A 143 0.03 3.39 -12.48
CA SER A 143 1.03 3.66 -13.51
C SER A 143 1.58 5.11 -13.42
N SER A 144 0.78 6.07 -12.96
CA SER A 144 1.23 7.44 -12.72
C SER A 144 2.20 7.53 -11.54
N LEU A 145 1.92 6.80 -10.46
CA LEU A 145 2.82 6.68 -9.32
C LEU A 145 4.14 6.00 -9.73
N LEU A 146 4.07 4.89 -10.45
CA LEU A 146 5.26 4.18 -10.96
C LEU A 146 6.16 5.12 -11.76
N ASN A 147 5.59 5.82 -12.75
CA ASN A 147 6.31 6.80 -13.56
C ASN A 147 6.89 7.96 -12.73
N SER A 148 6.18 8.39 -11.67
CA SER A 148 6.66 9.42 -10.74
C SER A 148 7.86 8.94 -9.91
N LEU A 149 7.83 7.70 -9.40
CA LEU A 149 8.92 7.13 -8.61
C LEU A 149 10.22 7.10 -9.42
N VAL A 150 10.15 6.57 -10.64
CA VAL A 150 11.31 6.39 -11.52
C VAL A 150 11.68 7.64 -12.34
N ARG A 151 10.94 8.75 -12.20
CA ARG A 151 11.08 9.99 -12.98
C ARG A 151 11.09 9.78 -14.51
N ARG A 152 10.37 8.78 -15.02
CA ARG A 152 10.21 8.52 -16.47
C ARG A 152 8.75 8.64 -16.87
N LYS A 153 8.45 9.45 -17.90
CA LYS A 153 7.07 9.78 -18.30
C LYS A 153 6.31 8.63 -18.98
N LYS A 154 7.01 7.62 -19.51
CA LYS A 154 6.41 6.58 -20.38
C LYS A 154 6.95 5.17 -20.11
N LEU A 155 7.53 4.91 -18.94
CA LEU A 155 8.01 3.56 -18.61
C LEU A 155 6.81 2.61 -18.43
N ALA A 156 5.83 3.00 -17.62
CA ALA A 156 4.53 2.36 -17.55
C ALA A 156 3.50 3.11 -18.40
N LEU A 157 2.71 2.37 -19.18
CA LEU A 157 1.65 2.94 -20.01
C LEU A 157 0.49 3.45 -19.13
N THR A 158 0.26 4.76 -19.11
CA THR A 158 -0.89 5.38 -18.42
C THR A 158 -2.09 5.49 -19.37
N SER A 159 -3.28 5.07 -18.94
CA SER A 159 -4.54 5.29 -19.69
C SER A 159 -5.68 5.70 -18.76
N LYS A 160 -6.62 6.49 -19.29
CA LYS A 160 -7.89 6.79 -18.61
C LYS A 160 -8.90 5.64 -18.74
N LYS A 161 -8.75 4.79 -19.78
CA LYS A 161 -9.59 3.61 -19.99
C LYS A 161 -9.10 2.50 -19.06
N PRO A 162 -9.93 1.95 -18.16
CA PRO A 162 -9.49 0.92 -17.25
C PRO A 162 -9.33 -0.45 -17.96
N GLY A 163 -8.59 -1.38 -17.35
CA GLY A 163 -8.38 -2.75 -17.86
C GLY A 163 -7.19 -2.96 -18.83
N LYS A 164 -6.25 -2.01 -18.93
CA LYS A 164 -5.07 -2.16 -19.81
C LYS A 164 -3.99 -3.10 -19.27
N THR A 165 -3.73 -3.07 -17.96
CA THR A 165 -2.75 -3.98 -17.34
C THR A 165 -3.45 -5.31 -17.09
N GLN A 166 -3.13 -6.32 -17.92
CA GLN A 166 -3.67 -7.68 -17.81
C GLN A 166 -2.61 -8.71 -17.41
N CYS A 167 -1.34 -8.28 -17.35
CA CYS A 167 -0.19 -9.09 -17.02
C CYS A 167 0.54 -8.47 -15.82
N ILE A 168 1.38 -9.28 -15.17
CA ILE A 168 2.35 -8.86 -14.16
C ILE A 168 3.54 -8.23 -14.88
N ASN A 169 3.75 -6.93 -14.75
CA ASN A 169 4.87 -6.24 -15.41
C ASN A 169 6.01 -6.01 -14.43
N HIS A 170 7.21 -6.47 -14.77
CA HIS A 170 8.40 -6.27 -13.95
C HIS A 170 9.25 -5.12 -14.49
N PHE A 171 9.56 -4.18 -13.61
CA PHE A 171 10.46 -3.06 -13.89
C PHE A 171 11.68 -3.17 -12.98
N ARG A 172 12.85 -3.42 -13.56
CA ARG A 172 14.11 -3.52 -12.82
C ARG A 172 14.63 -2.14 -12.51
N ILE A 173 14.94 -1.89 -11.25
CA ILE A 173 15.44 -0.60 -10.75
C ILE A 173 16.87 -0.80 -10.27
N ASN A 174 17.79 0.07 -10.68
CA ASN A 174 19.22 0.05 -10.32
C ASN A 174 19.89 -1.33 -10.39
N ASP A 175 19.42 -2.20 -11.30
CA ASP A 175 19.81 -3.61 -11.44
C ASP A 175 19.69 -4.49 -10.18
N ASN A 176 19.04 -4.02 -9.12
CA ASN A 176 19.12 -4.64 -7.79
C ASN A 176 17.77 -4.92 -7.11
N TRP A 177 16.65 -4.43 -7.64
CA TRP A 177 15.30 -4.79 -7.16
C TRP A 177 14.24 -4.50 -8.23
N TYR A 178 13.02 -4.99 -8.02
CA TYR A 178 11.90 -4.80 -8.95
C TYR A 178 10.76 -3.97 -8.36
N LEU A 179 10.25 -3.04 -9.18
CA LEU A 179 8.86 -2.60 -9.08
C LEU A 179 7.98 -3.51 -9.94
N VAL A 180 6.94 -4.07 -9.35
CA VAL A 180 6.05 -5.01 -10.04
C VAL A 180 4.67 -4.38 -10.19
N ASP A 181 4.23 -4.12 -11.42
CA ASP A 181 2.92 -3.54 -11.71
C ASP A 181 1.90 -4.65 -11.94
N LEU A 182 1.02 -4.87 -10.96
CA LEU A 182 -0.04 -5.89 -11.06
C LEU A 182 -1.31 -5.31 -11.70
N PRO A 183 -2.15 -6.14 -12.34
CA PRO A 183 -3.48 -5.74 -12.78
C PRO A 183 -4.33 -5.17 -11.65
N GLY A 184 -5.07 -4.10 -11.97
CA GLY A 184 -5.91 -3.44 -10.98
C GLY A 184 -7.25 -4.16 -10.79
N TYR A 185 -7.71 -4.26 -9.55
CA TYR A 185 -9.01 -4.86 -9.23
C TYR A 185 -10.20 -3.91 -9.50
N GLY A 186 -11.41 -4.44 -9.38
CA GLY A 186 -12.65 -3.65 -9.45
C GLY A 186 -13.07 -3.19 -10.85
N PHE A 187 -12.48 -3.76 -11.92
CA PHE A 187 -12.87 -3.41 -13.28
C PHE A 187 -14.20 -4.08 -13.68
N ALA A 188 -15.29 -3.31 -13.61
CA ALA A 188 -16.65 -3.76 -13.87
C ALA A 188 -17.00 -4.00 -15.35
N ALA A 189 -16.07 -3.80 -16.28
CA ALA A 189 -16.31 -4.01 -17.73
C ALA A 189 -15.60 -5.24 -18.31
N ALA A 190 -14.73 -5.93 -17.57
CA ALA A 190 -14.21 -7.24 -18.00
C ALA A 190 -15.27 -8.34 -17.84
N PRO A 191 -15.30 -9.39 -18.67
CA PRO A 191 -16.11 -10.58 -18.44
C PRO A 191 -15.85 -11.20 -17.05
N ARG A 192 -16.86 -11.83 -16.45
CA ARG A 192 -16.79 -12.38 -15.08
C ARG A 192 -15.67 -13.43 -14.92
N GLU A 193 -15.44 -14.25 -15.93
CA GLU A 193 -14.37 -15.25 -15.99
C GLU A 193 -13.00 -14.59 -15.88
N LEU A 194 -12.70 -13.63 -16.76
CA LEU A 194 -11.46 -12.83 -16.74
C LEU A 194 -11.22 -12.11 -15.40
N ARG A 195 -12.27 -11.63 -14.71
CA ARG A 195 -12.13 -11.03 -13.37
C ARG A 195 -11.75 -12.05 -12.30
N THR A 196 -12.24 -13.29 -12.44
CA THR A 196 -11.98 -14.37 -11.49
C THR A 196 -10.54 -14.83 -11.65
N ASP A 197 -10.09 -15.03 -12.89
CA ASP A 197 -8.72 -15.40 -13.21
C ASP A 197 -7.70 -14.35 -12.75
N TRP A 198 -8.00 -13.05 -12.93
CA TRP A 198 -7.09 -12.00 -12.50
C TRP A 198 -6.91 -11.90 -11.00
N ASN A 199 -8.02 -12.04 -10.27
CA ASN A 199 -7.95 -12.10 -8.82
C ASN A 199 -7.20 -13.35 -8.37
N GLN A 200 -7.36 -14.49 -9.07
CA GLN A 200 -6.68 -15.72 -8.68
C GLN A 200 -5.17 -15.62 -8.89
N PHE A 201 -4.69 -15.31 -10.10
CA PHE A 201 -3.23 -15.27 -10.33
C PHE A 201 -2.54 -14.17 -9.48
N THR A 202 -3.21 -13.04 -9.24
CA THR A 202 -2.63 -11.96 -8.42
C THR A 202 -2.47 -12.42 -6.97
N LYS A 203 -3.47 -13.14 -6.44
CA LYS A 203 -3.39 -13.76 -5.11
C LYS A 203 -2.34 -14.87 -5.06
N ASP A 204 -2.25 -15.69 -6.10
CA ASP A 204 -1.23 -16.74 -6.22
C ASP A 204 0.18 -16.13 -6.24
N TYR A 205 0.36 -15.01 -6.92
CA TYR A 205 1.61 -14.25 -6.88
C TYR A 205 1.93 -13.79 -5.45
N PHE A 206 0.97 -13.18 -4.73
CA PHE A 206 1.21 -12.75 -3.34
C PHE A 206 1.54 -13.90 -2.39
N LEU A 207 0.88 -15.05 -2.54
CA LEU A 207 1.03 -16.19 -1.64
C LEU A 207 2.33 -16.97 -1.89
N ASN A 208 2.80 -17.02 -3.14
CA ASN A 208 3.88 -17.93 -3.53
C ASN A 208 5.20 -17.21 -3.89
N ARG A 209 5.21 -15.88 -3.97
CA ARG A 209 6.40 -15.12 -4.39
C ARG A 209 7.35 -14.85 -3.21
N SER A 210 8.36 -15.70 -3.05
CA SER A 210 9.35 -15.60 -1.95
C SER A 210 10.18 -14.31 -1.96
N THR A 211 10.36 -13.67 -3.11
CA THR A 211 11.07 -12.40 -3.28
C THR A 211 10.22 -11.16 -3.01
N LEU A 212 8.91 -11.33 -2.75
CA LEU A 212 8.00 -10.21 -2.47
C LEU A 212 8.28 -9.62 -1.08
N VAL A 213 8.80 -8.39 -1.06
CA VAL A 213 9.12 -7.67 0.18
C VAL A 213 7.90 -6.96 0.76
N SER A 214 7.14 -6.27 -0.08
CA SER A 214 5.93 -5.57 0.32
C SER A 214 5.00 -5.33 -0.86
N VAL A 215 3.70 -5.43 -0.61
CA VAL A 215 2.64 -4.97 -1.49
C VAL A 215 2.32 -3.51 -1.18
N PHE A 216 2.34 -2.65 -2.18
CA PHE A 216 1.85 -1.28 -2.10
C PHE A 216 0.42 -1.26 -2.60
N LEU A 217 -0.52 -1.24 -1.65
CA LEU A 217 -1.95 -1.15 -1.92
C LEU A 217 -2.34 0.31 -2.11
N LEU A 218 -2.63 0.70 -3.35
CA LEU A 218 -3.00 2.06 -3.70
C LEU A 218 -4.49 2.31 -3.47
N VAL A 219 -4.80 3.40 -2.76
CA VAL A 219 -6.15 3.87 -2.45
C VAL A 219 -6.30 5.32 -2.89
N ASP A 220 -7.45 5.70 -3.46
CA ASP A 220 -7.70 7.08 -3.91
C ASP A 220 -8.17 7.94 -2.72
N ALA A 221 -7.33 8.86 -2.26
CA ALA A 221 -7.63 9.71 -1.11
C ALA A 221 -8.62 10.85 -1.43
N SER A 222 -8.92 11.09 -2.71
CA SER A 222 -9.83 12.18 -3.12
C SER A 222 -11.32 11.83 -2.97
N ILE A 223 -11.61 10.60 -2.54
CA ILE A 223 -12.96 10.07 -2.36
C ILE A 223 -13.07 9.27 -1.06
N PRO A 224 -14.29 9.10 -0.51
CA PRO A 224 -14.51 8.20 0.61
C PRO A 224 -14.06 6.77 0.31
N ALA A 225 -13.61 6.07 1.36
CA ALA A 225 -13.21 4.68 1.32
C ALA A 225 -14.24 3.81 0.58
N LYS A 226 -13.76 2.85 -0.19
CA LYS A 226 -14.61 1.96 -0.98
C LYS A 226 -14.49 0.56 -0.43
N GLN A 227 -15.63 -0.11 -0.36
CA GLN A 227 -15.74 -1.45 0.19
C GLN A 227 -14.72 -2.43 -0.41
N ILE A 228 -14.54 -2.38 -1.74
CA ILE A 228 -13.55 -3.23 -2.43
C ILE A 228 -12.11 -2.96 -2.00
N ASP A 229 -11.74 -1.72 -1.66
CA ASP A 229 -10.39 -1.39 -1.19
C ASP A 229 -10.18 -1.91 0.25
N LEU A 230 -11.23 -1.82 1.10
CA LEU A 230 -11.22 -2.34 2.48
C LEU A 230 -11.13 -3.87 2.50
N GLU A 231 -11.91 -4.55 1.66
CA GLU A 231 -11.87 -6.01 1.52
C GLU A 231 -10.51 -6.50 1.03
N TYR A 232 -9.88 -5.77 0.10
CA TYR A 232 -8.55 -6.12 -0.40
C TYR A 232 -7.49 -5.95 0.68
N ALA A 233 -7.53 -4.83 1.43
CA ALA A 233 -6.65 -4.62 2.58
C ALA A 233 -6.83 -5.72 3.64
N SER A 234 -8.08 -6.05 3.97
CA SER A 234 -8.42 -7.11 4.91
C SER A 234 -7.88 -8.47 4.45
N TRP A 235 -8.02 -8.81 3.17
CA TRP A 235 -7.49 -10.05 2.61
C TRP A 235 -5.96 -10.13 2.69
N LEU A 236 -5.24 -9.06 2.35
CA LEU A 236 -3.79 -9.00 2.49
C LEU A 236 -3.38 -9.20 3.96
N GLY A 237 -4.06 -8.52 4.88
CA GLY A 237 -3.85 -8.65 6.32
C GLY A 237 -4.07 -10.06 6.83
N GLN A 238 -5.19 -10.68 6.49
CA GLN A 238 -5.57 -12.04 6.92
C GLN A 238 -4.60 -13.12 6.40
N ASN A 239 -4.00 -12.91 5.23
CA ASN A 239 -3.01 -13.83 4.66
C ASN A 239 -1.58 -13.46 5.06
N GLN A 240 -1.40 -12.53 6.01
CA GLN A 240 -0.10 -12.07 6.50
C GLN A 240 0.84 -11.58 5.38
N ILE A 241 0.26 -11.03 4.32
CA ILE A 241 1.04 -10.48 3.20
C ILE A 241 1.57 -9.11 3.62
N PRO A 242 2.90 -8.90 3.63
CA PRO A 242 3.52 -7.60 3.82
C PRO A 242 2.86 -6.51 2.98
N MET A 243 2.37 -5.43 3.62
CA MET A 243 1.74 -4.34 2.88
C MET A 243 2.05 -2.94 3.42
N THR A 244 2.01 -1.97 2.52
CA THR A 244 2.02 -0.53 2.80
C THR A 244 0.88 0.13 2.03
N LEU A 245 0.09 0.95 2.70
CA LEU A 245 -1.01 1.69 2.08
C LEU A 245 -0.47 2.94 1.38
N ILE A 246 -0.76 3.10 0.10
CA ILE A 246 -0.38 4.29 -0.65
C ILE A 246 -1.63 5.09 -1.00
N PHE A 247 -1.83 6.19 -0.28
CA PHE A 247 -2.93 7.10 -0.53
C PHE A 247 -2.57 8.04 -1.66
N THR A 248 -3.27 7.92 -2.78
CA THR A 248 -2.98 8.65 -4.03
C THR A 248 -3.91 9.84 -4.22
N LYS A 249 -3.50 10.76 -5.10
CA LYS A 249 -4.27 11.96 -5.50
C LYS A 249 -4.58 12.89 -4.34
N CYS A 250 -3.66 13.02 -3.38
CA CYS A 250 -3.79 13.96 -2.27
C CYS A 250 -3.82 15.43 -2.71
N ASP A 251 -3.48 15.74 -3.96
CA ASP A 251 -3.70 17.06 -4.59
C ASP A 251 -5.18 17.35 -4.90
N LYS A 252 -6.03 16.32 -4.95
CA LYS A 252 -7.42 16.45 -5.41
C LYS A 252 -8.39 16.51 -4.25
N ARG A 253 -9.23 17.55 -4.28
CA ARG A 253 -10.38 17.68 -3.38
C ARG A 253 -11.67 17.77 -4.19
N LYS A 254 -12.63 16.88 -3.90
CA LYS A 254 -13.99 17.05 -4.44
C LYS A 254 -14.64 18.29 -3.82
N LYS A 255 -15.50 18.98 -4.58
CA LYS A 255 -16.26 20.12 -4.05
C LYS A 255 -17.18 19.65 -2.90
N LYS A 256 -17.33 20.47 -1.85
CA LYS A 256 -18.17 20.14 -0.66
C LYS A 256 -19.61 19.71 -1.05
N LYS A 257 -20.21 20.31 -2.08
CA LYS A 257 -21.54 19.94 -2.62
C LYS A 257 -21.68 18.45 -3.00
N ASN A 258 -20.57 17.78 -3.31
CA ASN A 258 -20.54 16.37 -3.71
C ASN A 258 -19.95 15.45 -2.61
N GLY A 259 -20.02 15.87 -1.34
CA GLY A 259 -19.44 15.12 -0.21
C GLY A 259 -17.92 15.22 -0.12
N GLY A 260 -17.35 16.33 -0.61
CA GLY A 260 -15.91 16.54 -0.69
C GLY A 260 -15.23 16.76 0.66
N ARG A 261 -14.72 15.69 1.25
CA ARG A 261 -13.77 15.70 2.38
C ARG A 261 -12.36 16.04 1.92
N ARG A 262 -11.53 16.52 2.85
CA ARG A 262 -10.10 16.66 2.58
C ARG A 262 -9.46 15.26 2.47
N PRO A 263 -8.40 15.07 1.68
CA PRO A 263 -7.70 13.79 1.59
C PRO A 263 -7.29 13.23 2.96
N GLU A 264 -6.82 14.08 3.87
CA GLU A 264 -6.42 13.72 5.23
C GLU A 264 -7.58 13.10 6.02
N GLU A 265 -8.80 13.65 5.87
CA GLU A 265 -10.01 13.11 6.51
C GLU A 265 -10.35 11.72 5.96
N ASN A 266 -10.32 11.53 4.63
CA ASN A 266 -10.59 10.22 4.02
C ASN A 266 -9.52 9.17 4.40
N VAL A 267 -8.26 9.59 4.55
CA VAL A 267 -7.17 8.73 5.02
C VAL A 267 -7.46 8.27 6.45
N SER A 268 -7.78 9.20 7.35
CA SER A 268 -8.12 8.87 8.74
C SER A 268 -9.32 7.94 8.82
N ASP A 269 -10.38 8.19 8.04
CA ASP A 269 -11.55 7.31 7.97
C ASP A 269 -11.18 5.90 7.50
N PHE A 270 -10.37 5.79 6.44
CA PHE A 270 -9.93 4.50 5.92
C PHE A 270 -9.15 3.72 6.98
N GLN A 271 -8.24 4.38 7.71
CA GLN A 271 -7.45 3.76 8.77
C GLN A 271 -8.32 3.22 9.90
N GLU A 272 -9.31 3.98 10.35
CA GLU A 272 -10.18 3.50 11.42
C GLU A 272 -11.11 2.36 10.95
N LEU A 273 -11.55 2.37 9.70
CA LEU A 273 -12.34 1.28 9.12
C LEU A 273 -11.57 -0.03 9.04
N ILE A 274 -10.26 0.02 8.79
CA ILE A 274 -9.45 -1.20 8.70
C ILE A 274 -8.83 -1.62 10.04
N ARG A 275 -8.84 -0.76 11.06
CA ARG A 275 -8.16 -0.98 12.34
C ARG A 275 -8.51 -2.32 12.98
N GLY A 276 -9.77 -2.77 12.86
CA GLY A 276 -10.21 -4.06 13.41
C GLY A 276 -9.58 -5.30 12.74
N PHE A 277 -8.95 -5.16 11.57
CA PHE A 277 -8.31 -6.26 10.84
C PHE A 277 -6.83 -6.41 11.17
N PHE A 278 -6.22 -5.45 11.87
CA PHE A 278 -4.78 -5.42 12.13
C PHE A 278 -4.51 -5.21 13.62
N GLN A 279 -3.54 -5.94 14.19
CA GLN A 279 -3.12 -5.65 15.57
C GLN A 279 -2.32 -4.35 15.67
N THR A 280 -1.52 -4.05 14.64
CA THR A 280 -0.77 -2.80 14.53
C THR A 280 -1.25 -2.00 13.32
N THR A 281 -1.22 -0.67 13.43
CA THR A 281 -1.63 0.19 12.32
C THR A 281 -0.71 -0.05 11.11
N PRO A 282 -1.25 -0.37 9.91
CA PRO A 282 -0.42 -0.57 8.73
C PRO A 282 0.37 0.71 8.38
N PRO A 283 1.59 0.58 7.83
CA PRO A 283 2.32 1.72 7.30
C PRO A 283 1.53 2.34 6.16
N TYR A 284 1.48 3.67 6.10
CA TYR A 284 0.86 4.40 5.01
C TYR A 284 1.69 5.60 4.58
N ILE A 285 1.55 5.99 3.31
CA ILE A 285 2.15 7.20 2.76
C ILE A 285 1.11 7.93 1.90
N MET A 286 0.96 9.24 2.12
CA MET A 286 0.15 10.15 1.29
C MET A 286 0.97 10.64 0.10
N THR A 287 0.36 10.60 -1.09
CA THR A 287 1.07 10.83 -2.35
C THR A 287 0.26 11.63 -3.36
N SER A 288 0.99 12.35 -4.21
CA SER A 288 0.47 12.92 -5.45
C SER A 288 1.51 12.81 -6.55
N SER A 289 1.14 12.14 -7.66
CA SER A 289 1.99 12.10 -8.86
C SER A 289 2.03 13.44 -9.61
N VAL A 290 1.17 14.41 -9.24
CA VAL A 290 1.12 15.75 -9.84
C VAL A 290 2.08 16.69 -9.11
N THR A 291 2.05 16.69 -7.78
CA THR A 291 2.92 17.55 -6.95
C THR A 291 4.22 16.88 -6.54
N HIS A 292 4.39 15.58 -6.85
CA HIS A 292 5.47 14.71 -6.40
C HIS A 292 5.54 14.48 -4.88
N GLN A 293 4.49 14.86 -4.14
CA GLN A 293 4.35 14.54 -2.71
C GLN A 293 4.46 13.04 -2.48
N GLY A 294 5.18 12.64 -1.42
CA GLY A 294 5.29 11.26 -0.96
C GLY A 294 6.27 10.39 -1.78
N ARG A 295 6.87 10.95 -2.84
CA ARG A 295 7.79 10.21 -3.71
C ARG A 295 9.05 9.79 -2.96
N ASP A 296 9.71 10.75 -2.33
CA ASP A 296 10.99 10.51 -1.67
C ASP A 296 10.78 9.67 -0.40
N GLU A 297 9.64 9.86 0.28
CA GLU A 297 9.19 9.04 1.39
C GLU A 297 8.96 7.57 0.98
N ILE A 298 8.33 7.31 -0.17
CA ILE A 298 8.22 5.93 -0.70
C ILE A 298 9.61 5.35 -0.95
N LEU A 299 10.50 6.09 -1.59
CA LEU A 299 11.84 5.60 -1.92
C LEU A 299 12.67 5.28 -0.67
N LEU A 300 12.57 6.11 0.38
CA LEU A 300 13.19 5.87 1.68
C LEU A 300 12.60 4.62 2.35
N HIS A 301 11.27 4.45 2.31
CA HIS A 301 10.61 3.28 2.86
C HIS A 301 10.97 1.98 2.10
N ILE A 302 11.02 2.03 0.76
CA ILE A 302 11.53 0.93 -0.07
C ILE A 302 12.96 0.57 0.36
N ALA A 303 13.84 1.56 0.46
CA ALA A 303 15.22 1.35 0.87
C ALA A 303 15.31 0.67 2.24
N GLN A 304 14.52 1.11 3.23
CA GLN A 304 14.47 0.48 4.55
C GLN A 304 14.07 -0.99 4.48
N LEU A 305 12.95 -1.29 3.83
CA LEU A 305 12.43 -2.66 3.74
C LEU A 305 13.38 -3.55 2.95
N ARG A 306 13.90 -3.06 1.82
CA ARG A 306 14.86 -3.78 0.96
C ARG A 306 16.13 -4.10 1.72
N ASN A 307 16.74 -3.11 2.38
CA ASN A 307 18.02 -3.28 3.04
C ASN A 307 17.91 -4.17 4.28
N TYR A 308 16.76 -4.16 4.97
CA TYR A 308 16.48 -5.14 6.02
C TYR A 308 16.32 -6.55 5.43
N TRP A 309 15.51 -6.70 4.38
CA TRP A 309 15.30 -8.00 3.72
C TRP A 309 16.61 -8.60 3.18
N LEU A 310 17.50 -7.80 2.60
CA LEU A 310 18.79 -8.29 2.10
C LEU A 310 19.75 -8.73 3.22
N LYS A 311 19.54 -8.25 4.45
CA LYS A 311 20.38 -8.59 5.61
C LYS A 311 19.94 -9.89 6.30
N HIS A 312 18.67 -10.29 6.19
CA HIS A 312 18.01 -11.31 7.03
C HIS A 312 17.30 -12.39 6.24
#